data_AF-A0A4Q3C4W8-F1
#
_entry.id   AF-A0A4Q3C4W8-F1
#
_cell.length_a   1.000
_cell.length_b   1.000
_cell.length_c   1.000
_cell.angle_alpha   90.00
_cell.angle_beta   90.00
_cell.angle_gamma   90.00
#
_symmetry.space_group_name_H-M   'P 1'
#
loop_
_entity.id
_entity.type
_entity.pdbx_description
1 polymer ?
#
loop_
_entity_poly.entity_id
_entity_poly.type
_entity_poly.pdbx_seq_one_letter_code
_entity_poly.pdbx_strand_id
1 'polypeptide(L)'
;MRNIKLVLFLFMATNQMYAQAQLFNPTDLKITWEIKERNYKKGVQTLSVVTLQNTGPVAIPRKGWNIRFNDGNSHNAGNDKNIVIDRVNGDLLSLYGGKDFKKLEPGDSVKSEILSYIRNITDHPKGFYLVFDEDPAKAIPVFVTIKNSLNLDDLEKEVATKIYQQNSTITAVTASEIPPVFPTPVSYKKTTGSFGLSGAVKIVNDPAFAAEARYLSAELGKVLTASPAMSLTGNTNIILLQKKALASSEGYELQVTPGKILISASSNAGIFYGIQSLKSMLPPGAWATVQQFIVLPCVE
;
A
#
# COMPACT_ATOMS: atom_id res chain seq x y z
N MET A 1 13.63 85.88 -51.38
CA MET A 1 14.65 84.82 -51.49
C MET A 1 14.91 84.21 -50.12
N ARG A 2 14.76 82.88 -49.99
CA ARG A 2 15.27 81.97 -48.94
C ARG A 2 14.81 82.21 -47.49
N ASN A 3 14.43 81.24 -46.67
CA ASN A 3 14.24 79.79 -46.80
C ASN A 3 13.45 79.36 -45.55
N ILE A 4 12.37 78.61 -45.74
CA ILE A 4 11.68 77.87 -44.67
C ILE A 4 12.59 76.73 -44.22
N LYS A 5 12.89 76.62 -42.92
CA LYS A 5 13.43 75.40 -42.32
C LYS A 5 12.45 74.88 -41.27
N LEU A 6 11.66 73.91 -41.70
CA LEU A 6 10.83 73.03 -40.91
C LEU A 6 11.76 72.14 -40.05
N VAL A 7 11.66 72.20 -38.72
CA VAL A 7 12.32 71.24 -37.82
C VAL A 7 11.24 70.27 -37.35
N LEU A 8 11.23 69.08 -37.95
CA LEU A 8 10.39 67.95 -37.55
C LEU A 8 11.25 67.07 -36.63
N PHE A 9 10.97 67.08 -35.33
CA PHE A 9 11.60 66.16 -34.38
C PHE A 9 10.86 64.81 -34.45
N LEU A 10 11.48 63.82 -35.11
CA LEU A 10 10.96 62.45 -35.17
C LEU A 10 11.40 61.70 -33.90
N PHE A 11 10.47 61.42 -33.00
CA PHE A 11 10.69 60.52 -31.86
C PHE A 11 10.73 59.06 -32.39
N MET A 12 11.93 58.50 -32.59
CA MET A 12 12.09 57.05 -32.74
C MET A 12 12.04 56.39 -31.37
N ALA A 13 10.87 55.91 -30.96
CA ALA A 13 10.74 54.96 -29.88
C ALA A 13 11.16 53.57 -30.40
N THR A 14 12.39 53.15 -30.08
CA THR A 14 12.81 51.76 -30.29
C THR A 14 12.10 50.87 -29.28
N ASN A 15 11.00 50.25 -29.68
CA ASN A 15 10.46 49.10 -28.95
C ASN A 15 11.43 47.94 -29.14
N GLN A 16 12.32 47.72 -28.18
CA GLN A 16 12.95 46.41 -28.03
C GLN A 16 11.85 45.43 -27.59
N MET A 17 11.21 44.78 -28.56
CA MET A 17 10.46 43.56 -28.28
C MET A 17 11.48 42.52 -27.83
N TYR A 18 11.56 42.29 -26.52
CA TYR A 18 12.14 41.06 -25.99
C TYR A 18 11.27 39.92 -26.51
N ALA A 19 11.78 39.17 -27.49
CA ALA A 19 11.17 37.92 -27.89
C ALA A 19 11.24 36.98 -26.69
N GLN A 20 10.10 36.75 -26.03
CA GLN A 20 9.99 35.70 -25.02
C GLN A 20 10.32 34.38 -25.72
N ALA A 21 11.35 33.68 -25.24
CA ALA A 21 11.74 32.41 -25.82
C ALA A 21 10.51 31.47 -25.75
N GLN A 22 10.11 30.94 -26.90
CA GLN A 22 8.99 30.02 -26.95
C GLN A 22 9.30 28.81 -26.07
N LEU A 23 8.50 28.58 -25.02
CA LEU A 23 8.63 27.40 -24.19
C LEU A 23 8.33 26.14 -25.03
N PHE A 24 9.13 25.10 -24.83
CA PHE A 24 8.84 23.80 -25.44
C PHE A 24 7.58 23.19 -24.79
N ASN A 25 6.88 22.33 -25.54
CA ASN A 25 5.76 21.59 -24.97
C ASN A 25 6.28 20.41 -24.12
N PRO A 26 5.95 20.30 -22.82
CA PRO A 26 6.46 19.22 -21.98
C PRO A 26 6.14 17.81 -22.47
N THR A 27 5.09 17.62 -23.26
CA THR A 27 4.77 16.31 -23.87
C THR A 27 5.77 15.88 -24.94
N ASP A 28 6.54 16.83 -25.48
CA ASP A 28 7.58 16.59 -26.48
C ASP A 28 8.92 16.18 -25.84
N LEU A 29 9.03 16.24 -24.51
CA LEU A 29 10.16 15.72 -23.77
C LEU A 29 9.89 14.27 -23.37
N LYS A 30 10.42 13.33 -24.15
CA LYS A 30 10.35 11.91 -23.83
C LYS A 30 11.41 11.53 -22.81
N ILE A 31 11.00 10.89 -21.73
CA ILE A 31 11.88 10.45 -20.65
C ILE A 31 11.88 8.92 -20.58
N THR A 32 13.06 8.32 -20.62
CA THR A 32 13.24 6.87 -20.40
C THR A 32 14.16 6.65 -19.21
N TRP A 33 13.75 5.81 -18.26
CA TRP A 33 14.56 5.36 -17.14
C TRP A 33 14.82 3.86 -17.30
N GLU A 34 16.04 3.50 -17.68
CA GLU A 34 16.40 2.11 -17.94
C GLU A 34 17.24 1.56 -16.79
N ILE A 35 16.71 0.58 -16.06
CA ILE A 35 17.43 -0.15 -15.00
C ILE A 35 18.43 -1.09 -15.68
N LYS A 36 19.73 -0.83 -15.51
CA LYS A 36 20.81 -1.56 -16.20
C LYS A 36 21.36 -2.70 -15.37
N GLU A 37 21.66 -2.44 -14.11
CA GLU A 37 22.41 -3.36 -13.25
C GLU A 37 21.97 -3.20 -11.79
N ARG A 38 21.64 -4.32 -11.12
CA ARG A 38 21.49 -4.38 -9.67
C ARG A 38 22.82 -4.70 -9.02
N ASN A 39 23.00 -4.25 -7.79
CA ASN A 39 24.25 -4.45 -7.03
C ASN A 39 25.48 -3.91 -7.78
N TYR A 40 25.33 -2.72 -8.36
CA TYR A 40 26.33 -2.09 -9.23
C TYR A 40 27.70 -2.10 -8.57
N LYS A 41 28.72 -2.60 -9.29
CA LYS A 41 30.09 -2.76 -8.79
C LYS A 41 30.18 -3.55 -7.47
N LYS A 42 29.34 -4.58 -7.32
CA LYS A 42 29.20 -5.39 -6.08
C LYS A 42 28.76 -4.57 -4.86
N GLY A 43 28.19 -3.39 -5.07
CA GLY A 43 27.59 -2.56 -4.04
C GLY A 43 26.12 -2.91 -3.79
N VAL A 44 25.43 -2.02 -3.08
CA VAL A 44 23.98 -2.15 -2.78
C VAL A 44 23.08 -1.29 -3.68
N GLN A 45 23.70 -0.50 -4.56
CA GLN A 45 22.99 0.44 -5.43
C GLN A 45 22.62 -0.22 -6.77
N THR A 46 21.59 0.32 -7.40
CA THR A 46 21.18 -0.03 -8.75
C THR A 46 21.64 1.06 -9.71
N LEU A 47 22.33 0.67 -10.78
CA LEU A 47 22.65 1.56 -11.88
C LEU A 47 21.46 1.63 -12.84
N SER A 48 21.03 2.85 -13.12
CA SER A 48 20.08 3.17 -14.18
C SER A 48 20.68 4.16 -15.16
N VAL A 49 20.17 4.17 -16.38
CA VAL A 49 20.45 5.21 -17.38
C VAL A 49 19.17 5.99 -17.63
N VAL A 50 19.24 7.30 -17.39
CA VAL A 50 18.14 8.21 -17.75
C VAL A 50 18.44 8.84 -19.10
N THR A 51 17.47 8.77 -20.00
CA THR A 51 17.53 9.39 -21.32
C THR A 51 16.44 10.44 -21.44
N LEU A 52 16.83 11.66 -21.82
CA LEU A 52 15.94 12.71 -22.27
C LEU A 52 16.02 12.82 -23.78
N GLN A 53 14.89 12.82 -24.47
CA GLN A 53 14.81 12.96 -25.92
C GLN A 53 13.80 14.06 -26.27
N ASN A 54 14.21 14.98 -27.15
CA ASN A 54 13.31 15.98 -27.71
C ASN A 54 12.62 15.38 -28.95
N THR A 55 11.31 15.14 -28.86
CA THR A 55 10.49 14.67 -29.98
C THR A 55 9.70 15.78 -30.66
N GLY A 56 9.86 17.02 -30.20
CA GLY A 56 9.16 18.20 -30.70
C GLY A 56 10.01 19.10 -31.60
N PRO A 57 9.40 20.14 -32.18
CA PRO A 57 10.08 21.04 -33.12
C PRO A 57 10.86 22.17 -32.43
N VAL A 58 10.68 22.38 -31.13
CA VAL A 58 11.33 23.46 -30.36
C VAL A 58 12.52 22.90 -29.58
N ALA A 59 13.68 23.55 -29.68
CA ALA A 59 14.86 23.15 -28.92
C ALA A 59 14.63 23.32 -27.40
N ILE A 60 15.00 22.31 -26.61
CA ILE A 60 14.85 22.36 -25.15
C ILE A 60 16.10 23.03 -24.56
N PRO A 61 15.96 24.18 -23.88
CA PRO A 61 17.10 24.90 -23.33
C PRO A 61 17.69 24.16 -22.12
N ARG A 62 18.90 24.56 -21.72
CA ARG A 62 19.58 24.02 -20.53
C ARG A 62 18.88 24.35 -19.20
N LYS A 63 18.23 25.50 -19.13
CA LYS A 63 17.59 26.07 -17.93
C LYS A 63 16.14 26.45 -18.23
N GLY A 64 15.36 26.81 -17.20
CA GLY A 64 13.98 27.26 -17.35
C GLY A 64 12.96 26.19 -17.00
N TRP A 65 13.39 24.97 -16.69
CA TRP A 65 12.52 23.84 -16.38
C TRP A 65 13.18 22.87 -15.40
N ASN A 66 12.34 22.19 -14.62
CA ASN A 66 12.72 21.13 -13.70
C ASN A 66 11.68 20.02 -13.76
N ILE A 67 12.11 18.75 -13.76
CA ILE A 67 11.23 17.61 -13.58
C ILE A 67 11.31 17.17 -12.12
N ARG A 68 10.20 17.24 -11.40
CA ARG A 68 10.07 16.74 -10.03
C ARG A 68 9.56 15.31 -10.05
N PHE A 69 10.03 14.48 -9.13
CA PHE A 69 9.59 13.10 -8.96
C PHE A 69 9.94 12.59 -7.57
N ASN A 70 9.34 11.47 -7.16
CA ASN A 70 9.66 10.82 -5.89
C ASN A 70 10.49 9.56 -6.13
N ASP A 71 11.57 9.42 -5.37
CA ASP A 71 12.43 8.23 -5.35
C ASP A 71 13.24 8.14 -4.05
N GLY A 72 13.69 6.93 -3.70
CA GLY A 72 14.32 6.64 -2.41
C GLY A 72 15.69 7.29 -2.18
N ASN A 73 16.50 7.54 -3.21
CA ASN A 73 17.77 8.31 -3.11
C ASN A 73 18.52 8.44 -4.46
N SER A 74 17.84 8.71 -5.57
CA SER A 74 18.51 8.82 -6.87
C SER A 74 19.53 9.97 -6.92
N HIS A 75 20.72 9.69 -7.43
CA HIS A 75 21.78 10.67 -7.67
C HIS A 75 22.68 10.26 -8.82
N ASN A 76 23.40 11.21 -9.41
CA ASN A 76 24.35 10.91 -10.49
C ASN A 76 25.42 9.89 -10.08
N ALA A 77 25.68 8.90 -10.93
CA ALA A 77 26.69 7.85 -10.68
C ALA A 77 28.13 8.34 -10.74
N GLY A 78 28.37 9.51 -11.35
CA GLY A 78 29.69 10.07 -11.55
C GLY A 78 29.67 11.58 -11.81
N ASN A 79 30.70 12.04 -12.51
CA ASN A 79 30.95 13.47 -12.73
C ASN A 79 30.20 14.06 -13.93
N ASP A 80 29.53 13.25 -14.75
CA ASP A 80 28.67 13.72 -15.82
C ASP A 80 27.56 14.63 -15.26
N LYS A 81 27.48 15.86 -15.76
CA LYS A 81 26.43 16.84 -15.43
C LYS A 81 25.63 17.21 -16.67
N ASN A 82 25.37 16.26 -17.57
CA ASN A 82 24.33 16.40 -18.59
C ASN A 82 22.95 16.45 -17.92
N ILE A 83 22.53 15.39 -17.25
CA ILE A 83 21.30 15.39 -16.46
C ILE A 83 21.71 15.40 -15.00
N VAL A 84 21.22 16.34 -14.19
CA VAL A 84 21.50 16.41 -12.76
C VAL A 84 20.26 16.02 -11.98
N ILE A 85 20.45 15.22 -10.93
CA ILE A 85 19.42 14.88 -9.96
C ILE A 85 19.83 15.40 -8.59
N ASP A 86 19.03 16.31 -8.03
CA ASP A 86 19.22 16.87 -6.69
C ASP A 86 18.00 16.64 -5.81
N ARG A 87 18.24 16.53 -4.51
CA ARG A 87 17.18 16.41 -3.51
C ARG A 87 16.54 17.75 -3.22
N VAL A 88 15.21 17.79 -3.20
CA VAL A 88 14.42 18.95 -2.80
C VAL A 88 14.09 18.86 -1.33
N ASN A 89 13.35 17.83 -0.94
CA ASN A 89 12.98 17.53 0.45
C ASN A 89 12.45 16.10 0.55
N GLY A 90 12.77 15.39 1.64
CA GLY A 90 12.37 13.98 1.77
C GLY A 90 12.77 13.18 0.52
N ASP A 91 11.80 12.47 -0.05
CA ASP A 91 11.94 11.67 -1.27
C ASP A 91 11.67 12.47 -2.57
N LEU A 92 11.32 13.76 -2.46
CA LEU A 92 11.12 14.62 -3.60
C LEU A 92 12.47 15.04 -4.18
N LEU A 93 12.71 14.66 -5.42
CA LEU A 93 13.90 14.95 -6.20
C LEU A 93 13.57 15.88 -7.38
N SER A 94 14.61 16.54 -7.90
CA SER A 94 14.58 17.38 -9.09
C SER A 94 15.55 16.85 -10.11
N LEU A 95 15.09 16.67 -11.34
CA LEU A 95 15.89 16.34 -12.51
C LEU A 95 15.90 17.54 -13.47
N TYR A 96 17.09 18.00 -13.87
CA TYR A 96 17.24 19.16 -14.75
C TYR A 96 18.53 19.11 -15.57
N GLY A 97 18.67 19.98 -16.56
CA GLY A 97 19.88 20.11 -17.37
C GLY A 97 21.05 20.71 -16.57
N GLY A 98 22.13 19.96 -16.40
CA GLY A 98 23.31 20.41 -15.65
C GLY A 98 24.23 21.34 -16.44
N LYS A 99 25.50 21.45 -16.02
CA LYS A 99 26.49 22.31 -16.67
C LYS A 99 26.95 21.78 -18.03
N ASP A 100 26.93 20.47 -18.23
CA ASP A 100 27.39 19.82 -19.47
C ASP A 100 26.25 19.67 -20.49
N PHE A 101 25.00 19.89 -20.04
CA PHE A 101 23.81 19.88 -20.89
C PHE A 101 23.85 21.04 -21.89
N LYS A 102 24.02 20.68 -23.17
CA LYS A 102 23.75 21.57 -24.29
C LYS A 102 22.26 21.62 -24.56
N LYS A 103 21.76 22.69 -25.19
CA LYS A 103 20.36 22.70 -25.68
C LYS A 103 20.09 21.41 -26.47
N LEU A 104 18.92 20.82 -26.26
CA LEU A 104 18.52 19.58 -26.91
C LEU A 104 17.72 19.92 -28.16
N GLU A 105 18.35 19.82 -29.33
CA GLU A 105 17.71 20.13 -30.61
C GLU A 105 16.59 19.13 -30.93
N PRO A 106 15.65 19.47 -31.83
CA PRO A 106 14.65 18.54 -32.33
C PRO A 106 15.25 17.21 -32.79
N GLY A 107 14.78 16.10 -32.22
CA GLY A 107 15.26 14.75 -32.51
C GLY A 107 16.45 14.27 -31.67
N ASP A 108 17.17 15.18 -31.01
CA ASP A 108 18.34 14.82 -30.20
C ASP A 108 17.97 14.14 -28.89
N SER A 109 18.94 13.42 -28.33
CA SER A 109 18.84 12.80 -27.00
C SER A 109 20.12 12.99 -26.20
N VAL A 110 19.96 13.00 -24.88
CA VAL A 110 21.05 13.04 -23.91
C VAL A 110 20.83 12.02 -22.81
N LYS A 111 21.91 11.48 -22.25
CA LYS A 111 21.89 10.42 -21.26
C LYS A 111 22.80 10.74 -20.09
N SER A 112 22.42 10.23 -18.91
CA SER A 112 23.29 10.18 -17.74
C SER A 112 23.03 8.91 -16.92
N GLU A 113 24.08 8.43 -16.27
CA GLU A 113 24.03 7.32 -15.33
C GLU A 113 23.59 7.80 -13.93
N ILE A 114 22.61 7.12 -13.36
CA ILE A 114 22.00 7.43 -12.07
C ILE A 114 22.09 6.19 -11.16
N LEU A 115 22.52 6.40 -9.92
CA LEU A 115 22.49 5.39 -8.86
C LEU A 115 21.27 5.60 -7.99
N SER A 116 20.62 4.49 -7.61
CA SER A 116 19.44 4.44 -6.74
C SER A 116 19.40 3.14 -5.95
N TYR A 117 18.30 2.85 -5.24
CA TYR A 117 18.10 1.63 -4.45
C TYR A 117 16.83 0.87 -4.87
N ILE A 118 16.79 0.38 -6.11
CA ILE A 118 15.62 -0.33 -6.65
C ILE A 118 15.74 -1.83 -6.38
N ARG A 119 14.91 -2.37 -5.47
CA ARG A 119 14.85 -3.81 -5.16
C ARG A 119 13.65 -4.48 -5.82
N ASN A 120 12.53 -3.77 -5.90
CA ASN A 120 11.29 -4.24 -6.49
C ASN A 120 10.60 -3.12 -7.31
N ILE A 121 9.51 -3.47 -8.01
CA ILE A 121 8.78 -2.53 -8.89
C ILE A 121 8.21 -1.32 -8.15
N THR A 122 7.91 -1.43 -6.85
CA THR A 122 7.35 -0.33 -6.04
C THR A 122 8.40 0.72 -5.68
N ASP A 123 9.68 0.37 -5.77
CA ASP A 123 10.83 1.25 -5.59
C ASP A 123 11.14 2.06 -6.86
N HIS A 124 10.43 1.83 -7.96
CA HIS A 124 10.64 2.63 -9.17
C HIS A 124 10.32 4.11 -8.91
N PRO A 125 11.09 5.04 -9.51
CA PRO A 125 10.80 6.45 -9.41
C PRO A 125 9.43 6.74 -10.01
N LYS A 126 8.67 7.66 -9.40
CA LYS A 126 7.25 7.84 -9.71
C LYS A 126 6.76 9.27 -9.47
N GLY A 127 5.58 9.56 -10.02
CA GLY A 127 4.92 10.86 -9.88
C GLY A 127 5.69 11.98 -10.56
N PHE A 128 6.18 11.75 -11.78
CA PHE A 128 6.95 12.74 -12.52
C PHE A 128 6.05 13.89 -13.02
N TYR A 129 6.48 15.12 -12.77
CA TYR A 129 5.87 16.31 -13.33
C TYR A 129 6.93 17.38 -13.62
N LEU A 130 6.73 18.12 -14.70
CA LEU A 130 7.56 19.26 -15.07
C LEU A 130 6.99 20.54 -14.46
N VAL A 131 7.88 21.41 -13.99
CA VAL A 131 7.60 22.81 -13.63
C VAL A 131 8.53 23.71 -14.42
N PHE A 132 8.00 24.81 -14.97
CA PHE A 132 8.82 25.86 -15.58
C PHE A 132 9.25 26.86 -14.50
N ASP A 133 10.46 27.43 -14.64
CA ASP A 133 10.98 28.42 -13.68
C ASP A 133 10.12 29.71 -13.69
N GLU A 134 9.50 30.04 -14.82
CA GLU A 134 8.60 31.20 -14.97
C GLU A 134 7.24 31.01 -14.25
N ASP A 135 6.81 29.76 -14.00
CA ASP A 135 5.56 29.44 -13.31
C ASP A 135 5.73 28.17 -12.45
N PRO A 136 6.46 28.27 -11.32
CA PRO A 136 6.81 27.11 -10.50
C PRO A 136 5.61 26.50 -9.75
N ALA A 137 4.47 27.20 -9.71
CA ALA A 137 3.24 26.72 -9.09
C ALA A 137 2.47 25.76 -10.00
N LYS A 138 2.75 25.77 -11.31
CA LYS A 138 2.06 24.94 -12.30
C LYS A 138 2.81 23.65 -12.58
N ALA A 139 2.29 22.54 -12.05
CA ALA A 139 2.77 21.20 -12.34
C ALA A 139 2.16 20.66 -13.64
N ILE A 140 3.00 20.14 -14.53
CA ILE A 140 2.60 19.52 -15.79
C ILE A 140 3.01 18.05 -15.75
N PRO A 141 2.06 17.08 -15.70
CA PRO A 141 2.41 15.66 -15.67
C PRO A 141 3.26 15.26 -16.88
N VAL A 142 4.32 14.49 -16.65
CA VAL A 142 5.14 13.91 -17.72
C VAL A 142 5.26 12.41 -17.54
N PHE A 143 5.14 11.67 -18.63
CA PHE A 143 5.22 10.21 -18.59
C PHE A 143 6.66 9.75 -18.75
N VAL A 144 7.07 8.83 -17.88
CA VAL A 144 8.40 8.20 -17.95
C VAL A 144 8.23 6.73 -18.34
N THR A 145 8.96 6.31 -19.37
CA THR A 145 9.06 4.89 -19.71
C THR A 145 10.11 4.24 -18.82
N ILE A 146 9.68 3.38 -17.89
CA ILE A 146 10.60 2.55 -17.11
C ILE A 146 10.91 1.28 -17.90
N LYS A 147 12.19 1.03 -18.16
CA LYS A 147 12.68 -0.20 -18.81
C LYS A 147 13.55 -0.98 -17.85
N ASN A 148 13.59 -2.30 -18.02
CA ASN A 148 14.48 -3.17 -17.26
C ASN A 148 15.34 -3.98 -18.24
N SER A 149 16.67 -3.82 -18.16
CA SER A 149 17.61 -4.62 -18.95
C SER A 149 17.97 -5.95 -18.30
N LEU A 150 17.52 -6.19 -17.05
CA LEU A 150 17.77 -7.43 -16.34
C LEU A 150 16.90 -8.54 -16.93
N ASN A 151 17.42 -9.78 -16.91
CA ASN A 151 16.60 -10.94 -17.20
C ASN A 151 15.66 -11.22 -16.02
N LEU A 152 14.43 -10.71 -16.11
CA LEU A 152 13.43 -10.86 -15.05
C LEU A 152 13.04 -12.32 -14.83
N ASP A 153 12.95 -13.11 -15.89
CA ASP A 153 12.57 -14.53 -15.81
C ASP A 153 13.57 -15.34 -14.96
N ASP A 154 14.87 -15.08 -15.13
CA ASP A 154 15.90 -15.78 -14.35
C ASP A 154 15.87 -15.36 -12.87
N LEU A 155 15.67 -14.07 -12.61
CA LEU A 155 15.51 -13.55 -11.24
C LEU A 155 14.26 -14.14 -10.56
N GLU A 156 13.15 -14.24 -11.27
CA GLU A 156 11.92 -14.82 -10.76
C GLU A 156 12.07 -16.31 -10.46
N LYS A 157 12.78 -17.07 -11.32
CA LYS A 157 13.09 -18.49 -11.05
C LYS A 157 13.97 -18.67 -9.82
N GLU A 158 14.97 -17.81 -9.61
CA GLU A 158 15.84 -17.86 -8.42
C GLU A 158 15.02 -17.60 -7.15
N VAL A 159 14.18 -16.56 -7.16
CA VAL A 159 13.28 -16.23 -6.04
C VAL A 159 12.29 -17.37 -5.78
N ALA A 160 11.67 -17.93 -6.82
CA ALA A 160 10.74 -19.05 -6.70
C ALA A 160 11.42 -20.29 -6.10
N THR A 161 12.64 -20.61 -6.54
CA THR A 161 13.42 -21.74 -6.00
C THR A 161 13.72 -21.53 -4.51
N LYS A 162 14.14 -20.32 -4.13
CA LYS A 162 14.40 -19.96 -2.73
C LYS A 162 13.14 -20.09 -1.87
N ILE A 163 12.01 -19.55 -2.34
CA ILE A 163 10.73 -19.63 -1.63
C ILE A 163 10.27 -21.09 -1.50
N TYR A 164 10.42 -21.90 -2.55
CA TYR A 164 10.10 -23.33 -2.50
C TYR A 164 10.93 -24.06 -1.44
N GLN A 165 12.25 -23.82 -1.40
CA GLN A 165 13.14 -24.42 -0.39
C GLN A 165 12.82 -23.94 1.04
N GLN A 166 12.46 -22.66 1.21
CA GLN A 166 12.02 -22.15 2.52
C GLN A 166 10.74 -22.85 2.99
N ASN A 167 9.78 -23.00 2.07
CA ASN A 167 8.48 -23.59 2.36
C ASN A 167 8.49 -25.13 2.39
N SER A 168 9.57 -25.80 1.96
CA SER A 168 9.64 -27.27 1.96
C SER A 168 9.62 -27.88 3.37
N THR A 169 9.79 -27.06 4.41
CA THR A 169 9.67 -27.45 5.82
C THR A 169 8.23 -27.36 6.34
N ILE A 170 7.30 -26.78 5.58
CA ILE A 170 5.89 -26.65 5.95
C ILE A 170 5.19 -27.99 5.67
N THR A 171 4.71 -28.63 6.73
CA THR A 171 3.90 -29.86 6.63
C THR A 171 2.43 -29.50 6.51
N ALA A 172 1.72 -30.16 5.59
CA ALA A 172 0.27 -30.04 5.51
C ALA A 172 -0.37 -30.63 6.78
N VAL A 173 -1.28 -29.86 7.39
CA VAL A 173 -2.11 -30.31 8.51
C VAL A 173 -3.55 -30.42 8.08
N THR A 174 -4.25 -31.39 8.64
CA THR A 174 -5.70 -31.55 8.44
C THR A 174 -6.46 -30.55 9.29
N ALA A 175 -7.68 -30.17 8.86
CA ALA A 175 -8.51 -29.24 9.62
C ALA A 175 -8.82 -29.73 11.06
N SER A 176 -8.81 -31.04 11.30
CA SER A 176 -9.02 -31.63 12.62
C SER A 176 -7.86 -31.44 13.60
N GLU A 177 -6.66 -31.16 13.11
CA GLU A 177 -5.43 -30.95 13.90
C GLU A 177 -5.24 -29.48 14.29
N ILE A 178 -5.96 -28.57 13.65
CA ILE A 178 -5.88 -27.13 13.92
C ILE A 178 -6.84 -26.81 15.09
N PRO A 179 -6.35 -26.21 16.20
CA PRO A 179 -7.23 -25.70 17.24
C PRO A 179 -8.20 -24.66 16.65
N PRO A 180 -9.50 -24.73 16.94
CA PRO A 180 -10.50 -23.86 16.32
C PRO A 180 -10.48 -22.43 16.89
N VAL A 181 -9.51 -22.08 17.75
CA VAL A 181 -9.40 -20.79 18.41
C VAL A 181 -8.06 -20.16 18.07
N PHE A 182 -8.11 -18.89 17.65
CA PHE A 182 -6.94 -18.04 17.43
C PHE A 182 -7.16 -16.67 18.08
N PRO A 183 -6.17 -16.10 18.79
CA PRO A 183 -4.86 -16.68 19.14
C PRO A 183 -4.94 -17.95 19.99
N THR A 184 -3.84 -18.71 20.08
CA THR A 184 -3.78 -19.95 20.88
C THR A 184 -4.11 -19.66 22.35
N PRO A 185 -5.11 -20.33 22.94
CA PRO A 185 -5.47 -20.15 24.34
C PRO A 185 -4.42 -20.75 25.28
N VAL A 186 -4.42 -20.31 26.55
CA VAL A 186 -3.50 -20.83 27.60
C VAL A 186 -3.72 -22.33 27.85
N SER A 187 -4.96 -22.79 27.72
CA SER A 187 -5.34 -24.21 27.79
C SER A 187 -6.41 -24.47 26.73
N TYR A 188 -6.37 -25.66 26.13
CA TYR A 188 -7.37 -26.12 25.17
C TYR A 188 -7.47 -27.63 25.22
N LYS A 189 -8.71 -28.12 25.24
CA LYS A 189 -9.02 -29.54 25.13
C LYS A 189 -10.23 -29.74 24.25
N LYS A 190 -10.05 -30.47 23.15
CA LYS A 190 -11.18 -30.97 22.36
C LYS A 190 -11.92 -32.06 23.14
N THR A 191 -13.25 -31.99 23.20
CA THR A 191 -14.10 -33.01 23.82
C THR A 191 -15.01 -33.67 22.79
N THR A 192 -15.70 -34.74 23.19
CA THR A 192 -16.58 -35.51 22.31
C THR A 192 -17.90 -34.77 22.06
N GLY A 193 -18.32 -34.73 20.80
CA GLY A 193 -19.61 -34.20 20.38
C GLY A 193 -19.53 -32.86 19.66
N SER A 194 -20.69 -32.29 19.38
CA SER A 194 -20.82 -31.00 18.70
C SER A 194 -22.03 -30.22 19.20
N PHE A 195 -21.97 -28.90 19.06
CA PHE A 195 -23.08 -27.99 19.32
C PHE A 195 -23.65 -27.47 17.99
N GLY A 196 -24.97 -27.48 17.88
CA GLY A 196 -25.71 -26.99 16.72
C GLY A 196 -26.13 -25.53 16.88
N LEU A 197 -25.39 -24.61 16.27
CA LEU A 197 -25.68 -23.18 16.32
C LEU A 197 -26.66 -22.77 15.21
N SER A 198 -27.78 -22.14 15.58
CA SER A 198 -28.77 -21.57 14.66
C SER A 198 -29.41 -20.32 15.26
N GLY A 199 -30.22 -19.60 14.48
CA GLY A 199 -30.98 -18.46 14.98
C GLY A 199 -32.02 -18.81 16.07
N ALA A 200 -32.34 -20.10 16.24
CA ALA A 200 -33.23 -20.56 17.31
C ALA A 200 -32.55 -20.62 18.69
N VAL A 201 -31.21 -20.71 18.72
CA VAL A 201 -30.42 -20.68 19.96
C VAL A 201 -30.69 -19.37 20.70
N LYS A 202 -30.79 -19.44 22.03
CA LYS A 202 -30.97 -18.25 22.88
C LYS A 202 -29.66 -17.84 23.53
N ILE A 203 -29.44 -16.54 23.65
CA ILE A 203 -28.34 -15.98 24.42
C ILE A 203 -28.89 -15.62 25.81
N VAL A 204 -28.41 -16.29 26.84
CA VAL A 204 -28.69 -15.98 28.25
C VAL A 204 -27.46 -15.30 28.82
N ASN A 205 -27.62 -14.21 29.56
CA ASN A 205 -26.48 -13.46 30.08
C ASN A 205 -26.70 -12.95 31.49
N ASP A 206 -25.60 -12.84 32.24
CA ASP A 206 -25.53 -12.00 33.43
C ASP A 206 -25.82 -10.53 33.06
N PRO A 207 -26.57 -9.76 33.87
CA PRO A 207 -26.84 -8.35 33.61
C PRO A 207 -25.60 -7.49 33.33
N ALA A 208 -24.45 -7.83 33.92
CA ALA A 208 -23.18 -7.15 33.69
C ALA A 208 -22.66 -7.28 32.25
N PHE A 209 -23.14 -8.28 31.49
CA PHE A 209 -22.69 -8.60 30.13
C PHE A 209 -23.76 -8.36 29.06
N ALA A 210 -24.76 -7.51 29.35
CA ALA A 210 -25.85 -7.23 28.42
C ALA A 210 -25.41 -6.50 27.14
N ALA A 211 -24.31 -5.75 27.18
CA ALA A 211 -23.74 -5.13 25.96
C ALA A 211 -23.10 -6.19 25.05
N GLU A 212 -22.37 -7.12 25.64
CA GLU A 212 -21.65 -8.19 24.96
C GLU A 212 -22.61 -9.26 24.43
N ALA A 213 -23.71 -9.53 25.13
CA ALA A 213 -24.79 -10.37 24.62
C ALA A 213 -25.44 -9.79 23.36
N ARG A 214 -25.70 -8.46 23.35
CA ARG A 214 -26.21 -7.76 22.15
C ARG A 214 -25.20 -7.79 21.00
N TYR A 215 -23.93 -7.55 21.30
CA TYR A 215 -22.85 -7.66 20.33
C TYR A 215 -22.80 -9.08 19.72
N LEU A 216 -22.80 -10.13 20.55
CA LEU A 216 -22.79 -11.52 20.09
C LEU A 216 -24.00 -11.84 19.21
N SER A 217 -25.21 -11.42 19.60
CA SER A 217 -26.42 -11.60 18.80
C SER A 217 -26.29 -10.97 17.41
N ALA A 218 -25.79 -9.74 17.35
CA ALA A 218 -25.58 -9.02 16.09
C ALA A 218 -24.50 -9.68 15.22
N GLU A 219 -23.38 -10.12 15.80
CA GLU A 219 -22.31 -10.80 15.08
C GLU A 219 -22.78 -12.14 14.51
N LEU A 220 -23.51 -12.93 15.31
CA LEU A 220 -24.08 -14.20 14.85
C LEU A 220 -25.16 -13.98 13.77
N GLY A 221 -25.87 -12.86 13.81
CA GLY A 221 -26.80 -12.45 12.75
C GLY A 221 -26.15 -12.16 11.40
N LYS A 222 -24.83 -11.97 11.33
CA LYS A 222 -24.10 -11.80 10.06
C LYS A 222 -23.82 -13.13 9.36
N VAL A 223 -23.81 -14.23 10.11
CA VAL A 223 -23.46 -15.57 9.62
C VAL A 223 -24.63 -16.54 9.66
N LEU A 224 -25.70 -16.21 10.40
CA LEU A 224 -26.93 -17.00 10.48
C LEU A 224 -28.07 -16.31 9.73
N THR A 225 -29.02 -17.09 9.24
CA THR A 225 -30.24 -16.58 8.60
C THR A 225 -31.19 -15.84 9.55
N ALA A 226 -30.99 -16.00 10.86
CA ALA A 226 -31.66 -15.24 11.90
C ALA A 226 -30.73 -15.03 13.10
N SER A 227 -30.79 -13.86 13.71
CA SER A 227 -30.02 -13.55 14.93
C SER A 227 -30.56 -14.33 16.14
N PRO A 228 -29.70 -15.03 16.90
CA PRO A 228 -30.04 -15.58 18.21
C PRO A 228 -30.59 -14.50 19.14
N ALA A 229 -31.81 -14.69 19.64
CA ALA A 229 -32.45 -13.73 20.54
C ALA A 229 -31.89 -13.84 21.97
N MET A 230 -31.80 -12.71 22.67
CA MET A 230 -31.50 -12.71 24.10
C MET A 230 -32.70 -13.22 24.92
N SER A 231 -32.43 -13.91 26.03
CA SER A 231 -33.42 -14.46 26.94
C SER A 231 -32.96 -14.34 28.39
N LEU A 232 -33.90 -14.14 29.31
CA LEU A 232 -33.62 -14.13 30.77
C LEU A 232 -33.45 -15.54 31.34
N THR A 233 -34.01 -16.55 30.67
CA THR A 233 -34.03 -17.94 31.14
C THR A 233 -33.70 -18.90 30.01
N GLY A 234 -33.10 -20.03 30.36
CA GLY A 234 -32.83 -21.14 29.44
C GLY A 234 -31.79 -22.07 30.05
N ASN A 235 -31.95 -23.38 29.85
CA ASN A 235 -31.04 -24.38 30.41
C ASN A 235 -30.42 -25.30 29.34
N THR A 236 -31.01 -25.36 28.14
CA THR A 236 -30.56 -26.22 27.04
C THR A 236 -30.64 -25.48 25.71
N ASN A 237 -29.75 -25.83 24.79
CA ASN A 237 -29.57 -25.20 23.49
C ASN A 237 -29.39 -23.67 23.56
N ILE A 238 -28.51 -23.23 24.46
CA ILE A 238 -28.23 -21.82 24.72
C ILE A 238 -26.75 -21.47 24.59
N ILE A 239 -26.48 -20.17 24.44
CA ILE A 239 -25.20 -19.55 24.76
C ILE A 239 -25.37 -18.80 26.08
N LEU A 240 -24.59 -19.15 27.10
CA LEU A 240 -24.63 -18.56 28.43
C LEU A 240 -23.39 -17.68 28.65
N LEU A 241 -23.58 -16.38 28.89
CA LEU A 241 -22.53 -15.46 29.32
C LEU A 241 -22.63 -15.25 30.83
N GLN A 242 -21.69 -15.81 31.60
CA GLN A 242 -21.77 -15.87 33.05
C GLN A 242 -20.63 -15.10 33.73
N LYS A 243 -20.95 -14.35 34.79
CA LYS A 243 -19.92 -13.74 35.64
C LYS A 243 -19.27 -14.80 36.53
N LYS A 244 -17.94 -14.91 36.47
CA LYS A 244 -17.13 -15.82 37.29
C LYS A 244 -15.89 -15.09 37.78
N ALA A 245 -15.56 -15.23 39.06
CA ALA A 245 -14.30 -14.71 39.59
C ALA A 245 -13.13 -15.44 38.94
N LEU A 246 -12.26 -14.69 38.26
CA LEU A 246 -11.03 -15.15 37.63
C LEU A 246 -9.89 -14.20 38.00
N ALA A 247 -8.65 -14.70 37.98
CA ALA A 247 -7.49 -13.93 38.43
C ALA A 247 -7.17 -12.70 37.54
N SER A 248 -7.49 -12.77 36.24
CA SER A 248 -7.29 -11.68 35.28
C SER A 248 -8.62 -11.04 34.89
N SER A 249 -8.62 -9.72 34.68
CA SER A 249 -9.77 -8.98 34.14
C SER A 249 -10.05 -9.35 32.68
N GLU A 250 -9.03 -9.72 31.91
CA GLU A 250 -9.14 -10.18 30.52
C GLU A 250 -9.31 -11.70 30.41
N GLY A 251 -9.24 -12.42 31.54
CA GLY A 251 -9.40 -13.86 31.58
C GLY A 251 -10.83 -14.29 31.28
N TYR A 252 -10.96 -15.39 30.53
CA TYR A 252 -12.23 -16.07 30.29
C TYR A 252 -12.05 -17.59 30.27
N GLU A 253 -13.15 -18.29 30.43
CA GLU A 253 -13.28 -19.72 30.13
C GLU A 253 -14.37 -19.90 29.08
N LEU A 254 -14.12 -20.73 28.07
CA LEU A 254 -15.06 -21.07 27.01
C LEU A 254 -15.26 -22.58 26.98
N GLN A 255 -16.49 -23.03 27.24
CA GLN A 255 -16.86 -24.43 27.13
C GLN A 255 -17.96 -24.60 26.09
N VAL A 256 -17.76 -25.52 25.16
CA VAL A 256 -18.77 -25.94 24.18
C VAL A 256 -19.15 -27.39 24.47
N THR A 257 -20.43 -27.62 24.74
CA THR A 257 -21.02 -28.95 24.96
C THR A 257 -22.17 -29.16 23.99
N PRO A 258 -22.68 -30.39 23.80
CA PRO A 258 -23.87 -30.59 22.95
C PRO A 258 -25.12 -29.84 23.42
N GLY A 259 -25.19 -29.52 24.72
CA GLY A 259 -26.35 -28.85 25.31
C GLY A 259 -26.25 -27.34 25.43
N LYS A 260 -25.03 -26.76 25.46
CA LYS A 260 -24.82 -25.31 25.62
C LYS A 260 -23.40 -24.88 25.27
N ILE A 261 -23.27 -23.61 24.95
CA ILE A 261 -22.00 -22.87 24.97
C ILE A 261 -21.98 -22.02 26.25
N LEU A 262 -20.92 -22.11 27.05
CA LEU A 262 -20.72 -21.31 28.26
C LEU A 262 -19.47 -20.46 28.09
N ILE A 263 -19.61 -19.15 28.29
CA ILE A 263 -18.50 -18.22 28.38
C ILE A 263 -18.53 -17.58 29.77
N SER A 264 -17.47 -17.77 30.54
CA SER A 264 -17.36 -17.25 31.90
C SER A 264 -16.22 -16.24 32.01
N ALA A 265 -16.46 -15.08 32.62
CA ALA A 265 -15.43 -14.06 32.81
C ALA A 265 -15.66 -13.20 34.06
N SER A 266 -14.60 -12.53 34.52
CA SER A 266 -14.66 -11.61 35.67
C SER A 266 -15.10 -10.19 35.28
N SER A 267 -14.87 -9.80 34.02
CA SER A 267 -15.12 -8.47 33.49
C SER A 267 -15.63 -8.50 32.04
N ASN A 268 -16.09 -7.33 31.57
CA ASN A 268 -16.51 -7.07 30.20
C ASN A 268 -15.41 -7.36 29.16
N ALA A 269 -14.14 -7.09 29.48
CA ALA A 269 -13.04 -7.39 28.56
C ALA A 269 -12.86 -8.90 28.36
N GLY A 270 -12.88 -9.68 29.45
CA GLY A 270 -12.77 -11.13 29.40
C GLY A 270 -13.93 -11.77 28.63
N ILE A 271 -15.18 -11.38 28.92
CA ILE A 271 -16.34 -11.97 28.22
C ILE A 271 -16.30 -11.63 26.72
N PHE A 272 -15.83 -10.43 26.37
CA PHE A 272 -15.64 -10.02 24.98
C PHE A 272 -14.59 -10.89 24.27
N TYR A 273 -13.45 -11.19 24.90
CA TYR A 273 -12.47 -12.11 24.31
C TYR A 273 -12.98 -13.53 24.18
N GLY A 274 -13.77 -14.03 25.15
CA GLY A 274 -14.44 -15.31 25.00
C GLY A 274 -15.39 -15.36 23.80
N ILE A 275 -16.11 -14.26 23.53
CA ILE A 275 -16.92 -14.12 22.32
C ILE A 275 -16.06 -14.13 21.04
N GLN A 276 -14.91 -13.45 21.04
CA GLN A 276 -14.00 -13.52 19.88
C GLN A 276 -13.50 -14.95 19.65
N SER A 277 -13.18 -15.69 20.71
CA SER A 277 -12.78 -17.09 20.59
C SER A 277 -13.90 -17.97 20.04
N LEU A 278 -15.14 -17.78 20.51
CA LEU A 278 -16.30 -18.48 19.93
C LEU A 278 -16.46 -18.16 18.44
N LYS A 279 -16.27 -16.91 18.03
CA LYS A 279 -16.34 -16.51 16.62
C LYS A 279 -15.23 -17.15 15.79
N SER A 280 -14.02 -17.26 16.32
CA SER A 280 -12.90 -17.94 15.65
C SER A 280 -13.19 -19.43 15.41
N MET A 281 -14.03 -20.06 16.24
CA MET A 281 -14.44 -21.45 16.05
C MET A 281 -15.43 -21.66 14.89
N LEU A 282 -16.06 -20.59 14.38
CA LEU A 282 -16.96 -20.71 13.24
C LEU A 282 -16.17 -21.14 11.99
N PRO A 283 -16.67 -22.11 11.21
CA PRO A 283 -15.98 -22.54 10.01
C PRO A 283 -15.87 -21.37 9.01
N PRO A 284 -14.74 -21.22 8.28
CA PRO A 284 -14.54 -20.08 7.36
C PRO A 284 -15.68 -19.89 6.35
N GLY A 285 -16.26 -21.00 5.86
CA GLY A 285 -17.40 -20.96 4.94
C GLY A 285 -18.66 -20.29 5.49
N ALA A 286 -18.84 -20.23 6.82
CA ALA A 286 -19.98 -19.54 7.44
C ALA A 286 -19.92 -18.01 7.27
N TRP A 287 -18.73 -17.45 7.01
CA TRP A 287 -18.56 -16.02 6.79
C TRP A 287 -18.73 -15.60 5.32
N ALA A 288 -18.73 -16.57 4.38
CA ALA A 288 -18.93 -16.29 2.97
C ALA A 288 -20.41 -16.05 2.63
N THR A 289 -21.30 -16.83 3.24
CA THR A 289 -22.76 -16.77 3.03
C THR A 289 -23.47 -17.16 4.32
N VAL A 290 -24.59 -16.49 4.63
CA VAL A 290 -25.44 -16.82 5.78
C VAL A 290 -25.88 -18.30 5.76
N GLN A 291 -25.86 -18.94 6.93
CA GLN A 291 -26.18 -20.35 7.14
C GLN A 291 -27.43 -20.50 8.00
N GLN A 292 -28.26 -21.51 7.73
CA GLN A 292 -29.36 -21.85 8.65
C GLN A 292 -28.83 -22.48 9.95
N PHE A 293 -27.72 -23.20 9.85
CA PHE A 293 -27.16 -24.02 10.92
C PHE A 293 -25.65 -24.14 10.77
N ILE A 294 -24.92 -24.02 11.89
CA ILE A 294 -23.46 -24.14 11.97
C ILE A 294 -23.12 -25.16 13.05
N VAL A 295 -22.23 -26.11 12.74
CA VAL A 295 -21.76 -27.11 13.71
C VAL A 295 -20.45 -26.67 14.33
N LEU A 296 -20.41 -26.59 15.65
CA LEU A 296 -19.20 -26.29 16.43
C LEU A 296 -18.70 -27.55 17.15
N PRO A 297 -17.38 -27.83 17.16
CA PRO A 297 -16.84 -28.92 17.96
C PRO A 297 -16.98 -28.60 19.46
N CYS A 298 -17.19 -29.64 20.28
CA CYS A 298 -17.15 -29.48 21.73
C CYS A 298 -15.69 -29.32 22.21
N VAL A 299 -15.47 -28.35 23.11
CA VAL A 299 -14.14 -27.94 23.58
C VAL A 299 -14.24 -27.40 25.01
N GLU A 300 -13.11 -27.38 25.71
CA GLU A 300 -12.87 -26.78 27.02
C GLU A 300 -11.53 -26.02 27.05
#